data_AF-A0AAV2P8H5-F1
#
_entry.id   AF-A0AAV2P8H5-F1
#
_cell.length_a   1.000
_cell.length_b   1.000
_cell.length_c   1.000
_cell.angle_alpha   90.00
_cell.angle_beta   90.00
_cell.angle_gamma   90.00
#
_symmetry.space_group_name_H-M   'P 1'
#
loop_
_entity.id
_entity.type
_entity.pdbx_description
1 polymer ?
#
loop_
_entity_poly.entity_id
_entity_poly.type
_entity_poly.pdbx_seq_one_letter_code
_entity_poly.pdbx_strand_id
1 'polypeptide(L)'
;MRYELRLAQSEMRATILLMMCCFLCGLCAGDESKKLNDTSSSLIDKSKAAQIAAGEQRLGDQIRAILKHYQQDDPVGLPGAPIPDPMPVPDMKHSFSMYTMNFKQVNVYGLSKFRIEHVESELARMQVSVAVKIDTLDIRGFYTLASWLSRSAGNFTVKLTGVNVEGVARLEVATDGKLQAQNIDMDLTFEKIDLDFKNLGFLGSVFQGVINSVGSFIFDSIKPFILKEVNTNVRGEVNKQISQLPQYFPNSISPFDMAVAEARKQVSQMGYDPYKLKDYSQNIGVFTVTSTHTWITGLASFYRMGNVTITLENGIVYALLDVGTQELKGKTHWEVSVIGGFLSRAGTVSFTIQYFRVQVKLSQSLDTRKRAILEELELELGNIQARVHGAGTLDYLMEAGVNVVPNLLRYQIMDAIEGPLRRRIQGELDKVDVEKLIDEKIPVIEEQARWMQGLVPAEETILEEPTPPNLDDQLPFSDSEEDRGPSYRLLHRQYDRHFVRHMISFKNGSNI
;
A
#
# COMPACT_ATOMS: atom_id res chain seq x y z
N MET A 1 28.06 5.10 -16.73
CA MET A 1 27.93 5.44 -15.29
C MET A 1 26.90 6.53 -14.98
N ARG A 2 26.88 7.72 -15.60
CA ARG A 2 25.80 8.72 -15.36
C ARG A 2 24.42 8.36 -15.96
N TYR A 3 24.37 7.46 -16.94
CA TYR A 3 23.14 6.99 -17.59
C TYR A 3 22.43 5.90 -16.76
N GLU A 4 23.17 4.88 -16.32
CA GLU A 4 22.70 3.80 -15.43
C GLU A 4 22.14 4.33 -14.10
N LEU A 5 22.78 5.36 -13.51
CA LEU A 5 22.33 5.98 -12.26
C LEU A 5 21.01 6.75 -12.42
N ARG A 6 20.77 7.34 -13.60
CA ARG A 6 19.48 7.97 -13.92
C ARG A 6 18.39 6.92 -14.12
N LEU A 7 18.72 5.76 -14.67
CA LEU A 7 17.79 4.67 -14.92
C LEU A 7 17.25 4.07 -13.62
N ALA A 8 18.12 3.70 -12.68
CA ALA A 8 17.73 3.11 -11.38
C ALA A 8 16.99 4.11 -10.45
N GLN A 9 17.38 5.39 -10.45
CA GLN A 9 16.62 6.43 -9.75
C GLN A 9 15.26 6.70 -10.42
N SER A 10 15.15 6.51 -11.74
CA SER A 10 13.89 6.59 -12.48
C SER A 10 12.98 5.40 -12.18
N GLU A 11 13.53 4.18 -12.10
CA GLU A 11 12.77 2.95 -11.86
C GLU A 11 12.14 2.93 -10.48
N MET A 12 12.88 3.29 -9.43
CA MET A 12 12.32 3.36 -8.07
C MET A 12 11.27 4.47 -7.90
N ARG A 13 11.45 5.60 -8.62
CA ARG A 13 10.44 6.67 -8.72
C ARG A 13 9.20 6.20 -9.49
N ALA A 14 9.39 5.40 -10.53
CA ALA A 14 8.32 4.85 -11.35
C ALA A 14 7.51 3.81 -10.59
N THR A 15 8.10 2.89 -9.83
CA THR A 15 7.36 1.81 -9.13
C THR A 15 6.43 2.33 -8.02
N ILE A 16 6.83 3.39 -7.32
CA ILE A 16 5.99 4.03 -6.29
C ILE A 16 4.83 4.79 -6.95
N LEU A 17 5.10 5.50 -8.05
CA LEU A 17 4.07 6.14 -8.87
C LEU A 17 3.18 5.09 -9.58
N LEU A 18 3.71 3.91 -9.89
CA LEU A 18 3.01 2.79 -10.52
C LEU A 18 2.03 2.15 -9.55
N MET A 19 2.45 1.87 -8.31
CA MET A 19 1.52 1.36 -7.30
C MET A 19 0.42 2.38 -7.05
N MET A 20 0.79 3.65 -6.86
CA MET A 20 -0.13 4.79 -6.79
C MET A 20 -1.15 4.85 -7.94
N CYS A 21 -0.68 4.78 -9.18
CA CYS A 21 -1.51 4.90 -10.37
C CYS A 21 -2.33 3.63 -10.63
N CYS A 22 -1.80 2.43 -10.41
CA CYS A 22 -2.53 1.17 -10.54
C CYS A 22 -3.66 1.05 -9.50
N PHE A 23 -3.44 1.55 -8.28
CA PHE A 23 -4.49 1.61 -7.25
C PHE A 23 -5.57 2.66 -7.56
N LEU A 24 -5.21 3.82 -8.11
CA LEU A 24 -6.17 4.84 -8.54
C LEU A 24 -6.89 4.47 -9.86
N CYS A 25 -6.25 3.72 -10.75
CA CYS A 25 -6.84 3.27 -12.03
C CYS A 25 -7.78 2.07 -11.87
N GLY A 26 -7.58 1.22 -10.85
CA GLY A 26 -8.50 0.12 -10.55
C GLY A 26 -9.94 0.57 -10.26
N LEU A 27 -10.15 1.85 -9.94
CA LEU A 27 -11.45 2.44 -9.68
C LEU A 27 -12.21 2.89 -10.94
N CYS A 28 -11.63 2.89 -12.15
CA CYS A 28 -12.15 3.72 -13.26
C CYS A 28 -11.98 3.20 -14.70
N ALA A 29 -12.53 2.03 -15.04
CA ALA A 29 -12.78 1.70 -16.44
C ALA A 29 -14.14 1.00 -16.65
N GLY A 30 -15.12 1.75 -17.14
CA GLY A 30 -16.31 1.17 -17.77
C GLY A 30 -16.04 0.91 -19.26
N ASP A 31 -16.34 -0.29 -19.75
CA ASP A 31 -16.37 -0.58 -21.20
C ASP A 31 -17.81 -0.93 -21.60
N GLU A 32 -18.39 -0.14 -22.51
CA GLU A 32 -19.55 -0.52 -23.31
C GLU A 32 -19.05 -1.35 -24.51
N SER A 33 -19.35 -2.65 -24.56
CA SER A 33 -19.40 -3.35 -25.86
C SER A 33 -20.18 -4.66 -25.84
N LYS A 34 -21.04 -4.81 -26.85
CA LYS A 34 -21.93 -5.94 -27.14
C LYS A 34 -21.23 -7.05 -27.94
N LYS A 35 -21.77 -8.27 -27.75
CA LYS A 35 -21.56 -9.56 -28.46
C LYS A 35 -21.12 -9.51 -29.94
N LEU A 36 -20.20 -10.42 -30.31
CA LEU A 36 -20.37 -11.32 -31.47
C LEU A 36 -19.46 -12.58 -31.36
N ASN A 37 -19.97 -13.71 -31.85
CA ASN A 37 -19.42 -15.08 -31.73
C ASN A 37 -18.31 -15.44 -32.75
N ASP A 38 -17.45 -16.39 -32.33
CA ASP A 38 -16.72 -17.49 -33.00
C ASP A 38 -16.24 -17.40 -34.46
N THR A 39 -14.92 -17.62 -34.69
CA THR A 39 -14.34 -18.85 -35.30
C THR A 39 -12.84 -18.69 -35.70
N SER A 40 -12.02 -19.71 -35.37
CA SER A 40 -10.74 -20.16 -35.99
C SER A 40 -9.38 -19.53 -35.62
N SER A 41 -8.75 -20.15 -34.62
CA SER A 41 -7.35 -20.60 -34.39
C SER A 41 -6.10 -20.07 -35.14
N SER A 42 -6.15 -19.11 -36.06
CA SER A 42 -4.93 -18.42 -36.57
C SER A 42 -4.95 -16.90 -36.43
N LEU A 43 -6.06 -16.35 -35.93
CA LEU A 43 -6.26 -14.94 -35.59
C LEU A 43 -5.97 -14.63 -34.11
N ILE A 44 -5.70 -15.66 -33.30
CA ILE A 44 -5.59 -15.57 -31.84
C ILE A 44 -4.37 -14.74 -31.40
N ASP A 45 -3.24 -14.82 -32.10
CA ASP A 45 -2.02 -14.06 -31.74
C ASP A 45 -2.11 -12.58 -32.12
N LYS A 46 -2.67 -12.24 -33.28
CA LYS A 46 -2.91 -10.84 -33.67
C LYS A 46 -4.03 -10.19 -32.85
N SER A 47 -5.05 -10.96 -32.47
CA SER A 47 -6.16 -10.50 -31.64
C SER A 47 -5.71 -10.23 -30.20
N LYS A 48 -4.89 -11.11 -29.60
CA LYS A 48 -4.34 -10.88 -28.25
C LYS A 48 -3.39 -9.69 -28.22
N ALA A 49 -2.45 -9.59 -29.16
CA ALA A 49 -1.54 -8.45 -29.24
C ALA A 49 -2.29 -7.12 -29.45
N ALA A 50 -3.37 -7.11 -30.26
CA ALA A 50 -4.20 -5.93 -30.45
C ALA A 50 -5.07 -5.58 -29.22
N GLN A 51 -5.58 -6.58 -28.49
CA GLN A 51 -6.32 -6.37 -27.24
C GLN A 51 -5.42 -5.89 -26.10
N ILE A 52 -4.19 -6.38 -26.05
CA ILE A 52 -3.15 -5.96 -25.09
C ILE A 52 -2.72 -4.52 -25.40
N ALA A 53 -2.40 -4.19 -26.65
CA ALA A 53 -2.07 -2.83 -27.07
C ALA A 53 -3.23 -1.84 -26.82
N ALA A 54 -4.48 -2.29 -26.97
CA ALA A 54 -5.66 -1.49 -26.64
C ALA A 54 -5.82 -1.29 -25.12
N GLY A 55 -5.53 -2.31 -24.29
CA GLY A 55 -5.52 -2.19 -22.83
C GLY A 55 -4.41 -1.27 -22.31
N GLU A 56 -3.24 -1.31 -22.93
CA GLU A 56 -2.06 -0.48 -22.62
C GLU A 56 -2.33 1.00 -22.87
N GLN A 57 -2.82 1.35 -24.07
CA GLN A 57 -3.18 2.71 -24.40
C GLN A 57 -4.28 3.26 -23.46
N ARG A 58 -5.20 2.38 -23.01
CA ARG A 58 -6.26 2.74 -22.07
C ARG A 58 -5.71 3.12 -20.69
N LEU A 59 -4.70 2.42 -20.16
CA LEU A 59 -4.13 2.73 -18.83
C LEU A 59 -3.43 4.10 -18.82
N GLY A 60 -2.58 4.37 -19.80
CA GLY A 60 -1.89 5.65 -19.93
C GLY A 60 -2.86 6.83 -20.11
N ASP A 61 -3.86 6.66 -20.97
CA ASP A 61 -4.89 7.68 -21.20
C ASP A 61 -5.77 7.91 -19.95
N GLN A 62 -6.05 6.84 -19.18
CA GLN A 62 -6.80 6.92 -17.94
C GLN A 62 -6.03 7.65 -16.84
N ILE A 63 -4.73 7.37 -16.67
CA ILE A 63 -3.85 8.10 -15.74
C ILE A 63 -3.88 9.59 -16.09
N ARG A 64 -3.71 9.94 -17.37
CA ARG A 64 -3.77 11.33 -17.84
C ARG A 64 -5.13 11.97 -17.57
N ALA A 65 -6.22 11.25 -17.79
CA ALA A 65 -7.57 11.74 -17.54
C ALA A 65 -7.79 12.07 -16.06
N ILE A 66 -7.33 11.19 -15.16
CA ILE A 66 -7.40 11.39 -13.70
C ILE A 66 -6.56 12.60 -13.30
N LEU A 67 -5.30 12.69 -13.73
CA LEU A 67 -4.43 13.81 -13.36
C LEU A 67 -4.99 15.14 -13.85
N LYS A 68 -5.49 15.18 -15.09
CA LYS A 68 -6.15 16.37 -15.65
C LYS A 68 -7.42 16.75 -14.89
N HIS A 69 -8.16 15.77 -14.38
CA HIS A 69 -9.34 16.02 -13.55
C HIS A 69 -8.96 16.72 -12.23
N TYR A 70 -7.90 16.28 -11.57
CA TYR A 70 -7.42 16.89 -10.32
C TYR A 70 -6.70 18.24 -10.48
N GLN A 71 -6.48 18.71 -11.71
CA GLN A 71 -6.01 20.08 -11.97
C GLN A 71 -7.14 21.12 -11.86
N GLN A 72 -8.39 20.69 -11.77
CA GLN A 72 -9.57 21.55 -11.56
C GLN A 72 -9.68 21.97 -10.09
N ASP A 73 -10.29 23.14 -9.83
CA ASP A 73 -10.38 23.69 -8.46
C ASP A 73 -11.22 22.82 -7.50
N ASP A 74 -12.25 22.12 -8.01
CA ASP A 74 -13.10 21.20 -7.24
C ASP A 74 -13.38 19.93 -8.09
N PRO A 75 -12.53 18.90 -8.01
CA PRO A 75 -12.71 17.65 -8.75
C PRO A 75 -13.86 16.84 -8.14
N VAL A 76 -14.90 16.59 -8.94
CA VAL A 76 -16.07 15.79 -8.55
C VAL A 76 -16.15 14.52 -9.39
N GLY A 77 -16.24 13.39 -8.70
CA GLY A 77 -16.24 12.05 -9.25
C GLY A 77 -14.84 11.60 -9.65
N LEU A 78 -14.78 10.59 -10.50
CA LEU A 78 -13.56 10.21 -11.20
C LEU A 78 -13.89 9.91 -12.67
N PRO A 79 -13.07 10.35 -13.64
CA PRO A 79 -13.27 10.03 -15.05
C PRO A 79 -13.25 8.52 -15.28
N GLY A 80 -14.32 7.96 -15.88
CA GLY A 80 -14.38 6.54 -16.23
C GLY A 80 -14.79 5.60 -15.08
N ALA A 81 -15.19 6.12 -13.91
CA ALA A 81 -15.68 5.33 -12.78
C ALA A 81 -16.86 4.42 -13.19
N PRO A 82 -16.81 3.09 -12.90
CA PRO A 82 -17.88 2.15 -13.25
C PRO A 82 -19.01 2.19 -12.21
N ILE A 83 -19.44 3.40 -11.84
CA ILE A 83 -20.52 3.62 -10.86
C ILE A 83 -21.77 4.03 -11.65
N PRO A 84 -22.82 3.20 -11.69
CA PRO A 84 -24.03 3.52 -12.43
C PRO A 84 -24.73 4.72 -11.80
N ASP A 85 -25.10 5.69 -12.64
CA ASP A 85 -25.85 6.88 -12.22
C ASP A 85 -26.78 7.36 -13.36
N PRO A 86 -28.11 7.21 -13.24
CA PRO A 86 -28.82 6.62 -12.10
C PRO A 86 -28.62 5.11 -11.95
N MET A 87 -28.64 4.64 -10.71
CA MET A 87 -28.64 3.22 -10.38
C MET A 87 -30.07 2.73 -10.10
N PRO A 88 -30.59 1.75 -10.88
CA PRO A 88 -31.90 1.17 -10.62
C PRO A 88 -31.87 0.29 -9.36
N VAL A 89 -32.95 0.35 -8.58
CA VAL A 89 -33.15 -0.49 -7.38
C VAL A 89 -34.41 -1.34 -7.59
N PRO A 90 -34.40 -2.62 -7.15
CA PRO A 90 -35.60 -3.44 -7.16
C PRO A 90 -36.80 -2.79 -6.46
N ASP A 91 -38.01 -3.14 -6.90
CA ASP A 91 -39.25 -2.72 -6.24
C ASP A 91 -39.26 -3.15 -4.76
N MET A 92 -39.73 -2.26 -3.88
CA MET A 92 -39.73 -2.47 -2.43
C MET A 92 -41.13 -2.36 -1.86
N LYS A 93 -41.35 -3.00 -0.72
CA LYS A 93 -42.64 -2.96 -0.01
C LYS A 93 -42.41 -2.76 1.48
N HIS A 94 -43.14 -1.83 2.07
CA HIS A 94 -43.15 -1.57 3.51
C HIS A 94 -44.57 -1.64 4.03
N SER A 95 -44.78 -2.38 5.12
CA SER A 95 -46.08 -2.46 5.79
C SER A 95 -45.96 -1.87 7.18
N PHE A 96 -46.87 -0.96 7.54
CA PHE A 96 -46.96 -0.37 8.88
C PHE A 96 -48.42 -0.31 9.32
N SER A 97 -48.73 -0.95 10.45
CA SER A 97 -50.10 -1.08 10.96
C SER A 97 -51.05 -1.61 9.86
N MET A 98 -52.13 -0.87 9.54
CA MET A 98 -53.12 -1.19 8.51
C MET A 98 -52.79 -0.67 7.10
N TYR A 99 -51.59 -0.12 6.90
CA TYR A 99 -51.16 0.48 5.64
C TYR A 99 -50.02 -0.30 4.99
N THR A 100 -50.02 -0.33 3.67
CA THR A 100 -48.96 -0.93 2.85
C THR A 100 -48.50 0.07 1.81
N MET A 101 -47.21 0.38 1.81
CA MET A 101 -46.54 1.15 0.79
C MET A 101 -45.78 0.23 -0.16
N ASN A 102 -46.00 0.39 -1.46
CA ASN A 102 -45.15 -0.20 -2.49
C ASN A 102 -44.38 0.92 -3.18
N PHE A 103 -43.08 0.70 -3.39
CA PHE A 103 -42.19 1.58 -4.11
C PHE A 103 -41.78 0.88 -5.40
N LYS A 104 -41.94 1.57 -6.53
CA LYS A 104 -41.68 1.01 -7.86
C LYS A 104 -40.80 1.92 -8.68
N GLN A 105 -40.03 1.30 -9.59
CA GLN A 105 -39.13 2.00 -10.52
C GLN A 105 -38.20 2.98 -9.77
N VAL A 106 -37.63 2.48 -8.66
CA VAL A 106 -36.79 3.28 -7.79
C VAL A 106 -35.41 3.42 -8.42
N ASN A 107 -34.90 4.64 -8.48
CA ASN A 107 -33.58 4.95 -9.01
C ASN A 107 -32.83 5.86 -8.04
N VAL A 108 -31.54 5.58 -7.84
CA VAL A 108 -30.62 6.39 -7.04
C VAL A 108 -29.80 7.25 -7.98
N TYR A 109 -29.75 8.56 -7.71
CA TYR A 109 -29.01 9.55 -8.49
C TYR A 109 -27.92 10.19 -7.63
N GLY A 110 -26.80 10.53 -8.26
CA GLY A 110 -25.69 11.26 -7.63
C GLY A 110 -24.56 10.39 -7.10
N LEU A 111 -24.62 9.07 -7.29
CA LEU A 111 -23.53 8.15 -6.90
C LEU A 111 -22.21 8.47 -7.60
N SER A 112 -22.27 9.04 -8.81
CA SER A 112 -21.07 9.46 -9.56
C SER A 112 -20.48 10.78 -9.07
N LYS A 113 -21.20 11.56 -8.25
CA LYS A 113 -20.82 12.91 -7.81
C LYS A 113 -20.10 12.91 -6.46
N PHE A 114 -19.17 11.99 -6.30
CA PHE A 114 -18.46 11.77 -5.06
C PHE A 114 -17.16 12.58 -5.01
N ARG A 115 -16.61 12.79 -3.81
CA ARG A 115 -15.30 13.40 -3.57
C ARG A 115 -14.50 12.50 -2.67
N ILE A 116 -13.25 12.27 -3.04
CA ILE A 116 -12.32 11.53 -2.21
C ILE A 116 -11.87 12.45 -1.08
N GLU A 117 -12.22 12.11 0.16
CA GLU A 117 -11.73 12.84 1.34
C GLU A 117 -10.36 12.31 1.75
N HIS A 118 -10.25 10.99 1.84
CA HIS A 118 -9.05 10.31 2.29
C HIS A 118 -8.88 8.96 1.60
N VAL A 119 -7.66 8.64 1.20
CA VAL A 119 -7.25 7.26 0.86
C VAL A 119 -6.01 6.96 1.67
N GLU A 120 -5.92 5.76 2.23
CA GLU A 120 -4.71 5.25 2.86
C GLU A 120 -4.45 3.83 2.36
N SER A 121 -3.28 3.61 1.79
CA SER A 121 -2.79 2.30 1.40
C SER A 121 -1.66 1.87 2.32
N GLU A 122 -1.83 0.74 2.98
CA GLU A 122 -0.81 0.07 3.80
C GLU A 122 -0.20 -1.06 2.98
N LEU A 123 0.91 -0.77 2.29
CA LEU A 123 1.49 -1.65 1.26
C LEU A 123 1.91 -3.01 1.79
N ALA A 124 2.38 -3.08 3.04
CA ALA A 124 2.81 -4.32 3.67
C ALA A 124 1.63 -5.26 3.99
N ARG A 125 0.45 -4.70 4.29
CA ARG A 125 -0.77 -5.46 4.53
C ARG A 125 -1.61 -5.64 3.26
N MET A 126 -1.18 -5.02 2.15
CA MET A 126 -1.93 -4.98 0.89
C MET A 126 -3.37 -4.52 1.10
N GLN A 127 -3.57 -3.56 2.00
CA GLN A 127 -4.87 -3.02 2.37
C GLN A 127 -4.98 -1.57 1.93
N VAL A 128 -6.16 -1.17 1.46
CA VAL A 128 -6.50 0.20 1.12
C VAL A 128 -7.78 0.59 1.83
N SER A 129 -7.72 1.67 2.60
CA SER A 129 -8.85 2.33 3.22
C SER A 129 -9.21 3.56 2.40
N VAL A 130 -10.49 3.78 2.15
CA VAL A 130 -11.02 4.88 1.33
C VAL A 130 -12.18 5.51 2.08
N ALA A 131 -12.16 6.84 2.19
CA ALA A 131 -13.28 7.65 2.67
C ALA A 131 -13.69 8.62 1.57
N VAL A 132 -14.98 8.60 1.25
CA VAL A 132 -15.57 9.32 0.13
C VAL A 132 -16.85 10.01 0.57
N LYS A 133 -16.98 11.28 0.21
CA LYS A 133 -18.17 12.09 0.49
C LYS A 133 -19.00 12.33 -0.75
N ILE A 134 -20.32 12.26 -0.60
CA ILE A 134 -21.28 12.65 -1.62
C ILE A 134 -22.20 13.71 -1.00
N ASP A 135 -22.23 14.91 -1.61
CA ASP A 135 -23.00 16.02 -1.04
C ASP A 135 -24.48 15.70 -0.96
N THR A 136 -25.03 15.11 -2.02
CA THR A 136 -26.44 14.75 -2.11
C THR A 136 -26.67 13.47 -2.91
N LEU A 137 -27.44 12.54 -2.36
CA LEU A 137 -28.02 11.41 -3.09
C LEU A 137 -29.54 11.59 -3.19
N ASP A 138 -30.07 11.51 -4.41
CA ASP A 138 -31.51 11.60 -4.66
C ASP A 138 -32.04 10.23 -5.03
N ILE A 139 -32.98 9.70 -4.26
CA ILE A 139 -33.71 8.47 -4.56
C ILE A 139 -35.08 8.87 -5.07
N ARG A 140 -35.43 8.47 -6.30
CA ARG A 140 -36.68 8.86 -6.95
C ARG A 140 -37.42 7.63 -7.45
N GLY A 141 -38.74 7.67 -7.39
CA GLY A 141 -39.58 6.62 -7.92
C GLY A 141 -41.07 6.90 -7.74
N PHE A 142 -41.87 5.86 -7.91
CA PHE A 142 -43.31 5.90 -7.70
C PHE A 142 -43.68 5.15 -6.43
N TYR A 143 -44.60 5.71 -5.65
CA TYR A 143 -45.15 5.02 -4.50
C TYR A 143 -46.65 4.76 -4.68
N THR A 144 -47.14 3.70 -4.05
CA THR A 144 -48.56 3.48 -3.80
C THR A 144 -48.76 3.18 -2.33
N LEU A 145 -49.54 3.99 -1.64
CA LEU A 145 -49.97 3.79 -0.26
C LEU A 145 -51.40 3.25 -0.28
N ALA A 146 -51.61 2.03 0.22
CA ALA A 146 -52.93 1.40 0.29
C ALA A 146 -53.29 1.08 1.74
N SER A 147 -54.56 1.26 2.09
CA SER A 147 -55.22 0.71 3.26
C SER A 147 -56.46 -0.08 2.82
N TRP A 148 -57.11 -0.75 3.77
CA TRP A 148 -58.39 -1.44 3.52
C TRP A 148 -59.52 -0.53 2.99
N LEU A 149 -59.43 0.79 3.17
CA LEU A 149 -60.48 1.75 2.81
C LEU A 149 -60.06 2.77 1.73
N SER A 150 -58.76 2.96 1.49
CA SER A 150 -58.28 4.06 0.63
C SER A 150 -56.94 3.76 -0.03
N ARG A 151 -56.66 4.42 -1.17
CA ARG A 151 -55.40 4.32 -1.89
C ARG A 151 -54.93 5.69 -2.37
N SER A 152 -53.65 5.98 -2.16
CA SER A 152 -52.92 7.14 -2.70
C SER A 152 -51.74 6.64 -3.53
N ALA A 153 -51.40 7.35 -4.59
CA ALA A 153 -50.23 7.06 -5.40
C ALA A 153 -49.64 8.35 -5.96
N GLY A 154 -48.33 8.36 -6.13
CA GLY A 154 -47.63 9.54 -6.65
C GLY A 154 -46.14 9.31 -6.77
N ASN A 155 -45.44 10.37 -7.14
CA ASN A 155 -43.99 10.38 -7.17
C ASN A 155 -43.47 10.62 -5.75
N PHE A 156 -42.35 9.97 -5.42
CA PHE A 156 -41.60 10.29 -4.23
C PHE A 156 -40.16 10.66 -4.58
N THR A 157 -39.56 11.48 -3.72
CA THR A 157 -38.15 11.80 -3.72
C THR A 157 -37.64 11.76 -2.30
N VAL A 158 -36.58 10.99 -2.07
CA VAL A 158 -35.82 10.99 -0.82
C VAL A 158 -34.46 11.58 -1.12
N LYS A 159 -34.13 12.68 -0.46
CA LYS A 159 -32.84 13.35 -0.60
C LYS A 159 -32.01 13.10 0.65
N LEU A 160 -30.88 12.42 0.48
CA LEU A 160 -29.86 12.27 1.51
C LEU A 160 -28.82 13.38 1.31
N THR A 161 -28.42 14.06 2.37
CA THR A 161 -27.40 15.11 2.34
C THR A 161 -26.25 14.75 3.26
N GLY A 162 -25.02 15.06 2.84
CA GLY A 162 -23.80 14.75 3.60
C GLY A 162 -23.62 13.24 3.73
N VAL A 163 -23.63 12.53 2.61
CA VAL A 163 -23.44 11.08 2.59
C VAL A 163 -21.94 10.78 2.69
N ASN A 164 -21.56 9.94 3.63
CA ASN A 164 -20.18 9.48 3.79
C ASN A 164 -20.10 7.97 3.51
N VAL A 165 -19.11 7.55 2.75
CA VAL A 165 -18.82 6.17 2.38
C VAL A 165 -17.43 5.84 2.85
N GLU A 166 -17.31 4.83 3.69
CA GLU A 166 -16.03 4.29 4.15
C GLU A 166 -15.87 2.89 3.60
N GLY A 167 -14.69 2.58 3.07
CA GLY A 167 -14.39 1.31 2.44
C GLY A 167 -12.99 0.81 2.77
N VAL A 168 -12.87 -0.50 3.00
CA VAL A 168 -11.60 -1.20 3.17
C VAL A 168 -11.50 -2.31 2.15
N ALA A 169 -10.59 -2.14 1.19
CA ALA A 169 -10.24 -3.14 0.19
C ALA A 169 -8.95 -3.87 0.59
N ARG A 170 -8.85 -5.16 0.26
CA ARG A 170 -7.64 -5.96 0.44
C ARG A 170 -7.26 -6.64 -0.86
N LEU A 171 -5.97 -6.71 -1.13
CA LEU A 171 -5.40 -7.56 -2.18
C LEU A 171 -4.73 -8.78 -1.55
N GLU A 172 -4.87 -9.92 -2.20
CA GLU A 172 -4.17 -11.15 -1.83
C GLU A 172 -3.57 -11.82 -3.06
N VAL A 173 -2.53 -12.61 -2.83
CA VAL A 173 -1.97 -13.47 -3.88
C VAL A 173 -2.82 -14.74 -3.93
N ALA A 174 -3.47 -14.96 -5.07
CA ALA A 174 -4.25 -16.15 -5.34
C ALA A 174 -3.37 -17.38 -5.56
N THR A 175 -3.97 -18.56 -5.63
CA THR A 175 -3.25 -19.84 -5.81
C THR A 175 -2.47 -19.93 -7.12
N ASP A 176 -2.85 -19.13 -8.13
CA ASP A 176 -2.14 -19.00 -9.40
C ASP A 176 -0.97 -18.00 -9.33
N GLY A 177 -0.65 -17.46 -8.14
CA GLY A 177 0.41 -16.48 -7.92
C GLY A 177 0.03 -15.05 -8.33
N LYS A 178 -1.21 -14.79 -8.77
CA LYS A 178 -1.63 -13.45 -9.19
C LYS A 178 -2.28 -12.68 -8.05
N LEU A 179 -2.10 -11.37 -8.04
CA LEU A 179 -2.84 -10.51 -7.12
C LEU A 179 -4.32 -10.45 -7.50
N GLN A 180 -5.19 -10.52 -6.50
CA GLN A 180 -6.63 -10.37 -6.64
C GLN A 180 -7.20 -9.54 -5.51
N ALA A 181 -8.12 -8.64 -5.85
CA ALA A 181 -8.92 -7.89 -4.91
C ALA A 181 -10.00 -8.77 -4.29
N GLN A 182 -10.04 -8.75 -2.96
CA GLN A 182 -11.11 -9.35 -2.17
C GLN A 182 -12.38 -8.50 -2.20
N ASN A 183 -13.40 -8.95 -1.46
CA ASN A 183 -14.56 -8.11 -1.18
C ASN A 183 -14.12 -6.86 -0.42
N ILE A 184 -14.68 -5.74 -0.83
CA ILE A 184 -14.47 -4.45 -0.19
C ILE A 184 -15.49 -4.36 0.94
N ASP A 185 -15.00 -4.25 2.18
CA ASP A 185 -15.85 -3.98 3.33
C ASP A 185 -16.23 -2.50 3.29
N MET A 186 -17.50 -2.19 3.04
CA MET A 186 -17.96 -0.82 2.85
C MET A 186 -19.16 -0.52 3.71
N ASP A 187 -19.18 0.67 4.27
CA ASP A 187 -20.34 1.22 4.95
C ASP A 187 -20.72 2.59 4.40
N LEU A 188 -21.99 2.94 4.53
CA LEU A 188 -22.55 4.20 4.05
C LEU A 188 -23.42 4.82 5.15
N THR A 189 -23.16 6.09 5.43
CA THR A 189 -23.86 6.91 6.42
C THR A 189 -24.28 8.25 5.81
N PHE A 190 -25.14 9.00 6.50
CA PHE A 190 -25.61 10.31 6.04
C PHE A 190 -25.93 11.23 7.22
N GLU A 191 -25.81 12.55 7.00
CA GLU A 191 -26.13 13.55 8.02
C GLU A 191 -27.63 13.87 8.10
N LYS A 192 -28.28 14.03 6.93
CA LYS A 192 -29.68 14.46 6.85
C LYS A 192 -30.46 13.71 5.77
N ILE A 193 -31.74 13.47 6.05
CA ILE A 193 -32.71 12.90 5.11
C ILE A 193 -33.93 13.84 4.98
N ASP A 194 -34.30 14.16 3.74
CA ASP A 194 -35.48 14.92 3.38
C ASP A 194 -36.40 14.07 2.50
N LEU A 195 -37.71 14.08 2.81
CA LEU A 195 -38.71 13.22 2.16
C LEU A 195 -39.78 14.08 1.50
N ASP A 196 -40.00 13.88 0.20
CA ASP A 196 -41.03 14.54 -0.57
C ASP A 196 -41.91 13.52 -1.27
N PHE A 197 -43.19 13.47 -0.90
CA PHE A 197 -44.19 12.55 -1.44
C PHE A 197 -45.36 13.35 -1.99
N LYS A 198 -45.61 13.25 -3.30
CA LYS A 198 -46.68 13.97 -3.98
C LYS A 198 -47.99 13.19 -3.91
N ASN A 199 -49.12 13.91 -3.85
CA ASN A 199 -50.48 13.33 -3.88
C ASN A 199 -50.88 12.46 -2.68
N LEU A 200 -50.34 12.76 -1.49
CA LEU A 200 -50.73 12.07 -0.25
C LEU A 200 -52.20 12.32 0.16
N GLY A 201 -52.78 13.47 -0.21
CA GLY A 201 -54.19 13.79 0.07
C GLY A 201 -54.55 13.68 1.56
N PHE A 202 -55.72 13.11 1.86
CA PHE A 202 -56.18 12.87 3.24
C PHE A 202 -55.23 11.99 4.08
N LEU A 203 -54.44 11.11 3.43
CA LEU A 203 -53.46 10.26 4.10
C LEU A 203 -52.16 10.99 4.46
N GLY A 204 -52.04 12.28 4.11
CA GLY A 204 -50.89 13.10 4.47
C GLY A 204 -50.64 13.18 5.97
N SER A 205 -51.69 13.30 6.79
CA SER A 205 -51.57 13.36 8.27
C SER A 205 -51.03 12.05 8.86
N VAL A 206 -51.43 10.91 8.30
CA VAL A 206 -50.90 9.58 8.66
C VAL A 206 -49.45 9.46 8.25
N PHE A 207 -49.11 9.94 7.04
CA PHE A 207 -47.75 9.92 6.52
C PHE A 207 -46.79 10.76 7.38
N GLN A 208 -47.25 11.92 7.89
CA GLN A 208 -46.45 12.74 8.82
C GLN A 208 -46.05 11.98 10.09
N GLY A 209 -46.90 11.07 10.58
CA GLY A 209 -46.60 10.25 11.76
C GLY A 209 -45.56 9.15 11.54
N VAL A 210 -45.31 8.75 10.29
CA VAL A 210 -44.39 7.66 9.92
C VAL A 210 -43.23 8.12 9.05
N ILE A 211 -43.07 9.43 8.86
CA ILE A 211 -42.10 10.02 7.94
C ILE A 211 -40.67 9.55 8.26
N ASN A 212 -40.30 9.54 9.54
CA ASN A 212 -38.98 9.10 9.99
C ASN A 212 -38.74 7.61 9.70
N SER A 213 -39.74 6.73 9.91
CA SER A 213 -39.58 5.29 9.68
C SER A 213 -39.52 4.95 8.18
N VAL A 214 -40.25 5.67 7.35
CA VAL A 214 -40.22 5.47 5.89
C VAL A 214 -38.86 5.87 5.33
N GLY A 215 -38.27 6.97 5.81
CA GLY A 215 -36.93 7.40 5.40
C GLY A 215 -35.86 6.35 5.71
N SER A 216 -35.80 5.90 6.96
CA SER A 216 -34.88 4.83 7.37
C SER A 216 -35.14 3.54 6.60
N PHE A 217 -36.40 3.13 6.42
CA PHE A 217 -36.72 1.93 5.64
C PHE A 217 -36.21 2.01 4.19
N ILE A 218 -36.44 3.13 3.50
CA ILE A 218 -35.99 3.31 2.11
C ILE A 218 -34.47 3.24 2.06
N PHE A 219 -33.78 3.91 2.98
CA PHE A 219 -32.33 3.89 3.06
C PHE A 219 -31.78 2.48 3.34
N ASP A 220 -32.25 1.82 4.40
CA ASP A 220 -31.80 0.49 4.81
C ASP A 220 -32.08 -0.57 3.75
N SER A 221 -33.17 -0.38 2.98
CA SER A 221 -33.50 -1.26 1.86
C SER A 221 -32.59 -1.05 0.65
N ILE A 222 -32.18 0.20 0.37
CA ILE A 222 -31.37 0.54 -0.82
C ILE A 222 -29.87 0.35 -0.57
N LYS A 223 -29.40 0.66 0.64
CA LYS A 223 -27.99 0.55 1.06
C LYS A 223 -27.31 -0.75 0.60
N PRO A 224 -27.84 -1.96 0.85
CA PRO A 224 -27.18 -3.20 0.41
C PRO A 224 -27.04 -3.30 -1.11
N PHE A 225 -27.95 -2.72 -1.90
CA PHE A 225 -27.84 -2.71 -3.36
C PHE A 225 -26.75 -1.75 -3.84
N ILE A 226 -26.66 -0.55 -3.26
CA ILE A 226 -25.57 0.40 -3.55
C ILE A 226 -24.22 -0.27 -3.25
N LEU A 227 -24.07 -0.80 -2.03
CA LEU A 227 -22.80 -1.40 -1.59
C LEU A 227 -22.41 -2.60 -2.46
N LYS A 228 -23.38 -3.45 -2.84
CA LYS A 228 -23.12 -4.61 -3.69
C LYS A 228 -22.71 -4.22 -5.11
N GLU A 229 -23.39 -3.25 -5.70
CA GLU A 229 -23.12 -2.79 -7.07
C GLU A 229 -21.73 -2.15 -7.15
N VAL A 230 -21.44 -1.23 -6.22
CA VAL A 230 -20.12 -0.60 -6.10
C VAL A 230 -19.04 -1.64 -5.85
N ASN A 231 -19.25 -2.58 -4.91
CA ASN A 231 -18.27 -3.64 -4.62
C ASN A 231 -17.99 -4.48 -5.87
N THR A 232 -19.03 -4.85 -6.60
CA THR A 232 -18.89 -5.72 -7.77
C THR A 232 -18.15 -5.02 -8.90
N ASN A 233 -18.53 -3.77 -9.20
CA ASN A 233 -17.96 -3.02 -10.32
C ASN A 233 -16.53 -2.55 -10.02
N VAL A 234 -16.28 -2.01 -8.82
CA VAL A 234 -14.93 -1.59 -8.42
C VAL A 234 -13.99 -2.80 -8.34
N ARG A 235 -14.38 -3.87 -7.63
CA ARG A 235 -13.55 -5.08 -7.53
C ARG A 235 -13.30 -5.72 -8.89
N GLY A 236 -14.33 -5.78 -9.74
CA GLY A 236 -14.23 -6.31 -11.09
C GLY A 236 -13.21 -5.54 -11.92
N GLU A 237 -13.23 -4.22 -11.83
CA GLU A 237 -12.30 -3.38 -12.57
C GLU A 237 -10.87 -3.42 -11.99
N VAL A 238 -10.72 -3.37 -10.67
CA VAL A 238 -9.42 -3.58 -10.01
C VAL A 238 -8.80 -4.91 -10.46
N ASN A 239 -9.57 -6.00 -10.41
CA ASN A 239 -9.08 -7.31 -10.84
C ASN A 239 -8.73 -7.35 -12.33
N LYS A 240 -9.52 -6.69 -13.17
CA LYS A 240 -9.23 -6.58 -14.61
C LYS A 240 -7.91 -5.84 -14.84
N GLN A 241 -7.66 -4.74 -14.14
CA GLN A 241 -6.41 -3.98 -14.26
C GLN A 241 -5.21 -4.76 -13.69
N ILE A 242 -5.35 -5.36 -12.51
CA ILE A 242 -4.29 -6.18 -11.89
C ILE A 242 -3.97 -7.40 -12.77
N SER A 243 -4.97 -8.03 -13.39
CA SER A 243 -4.74 -9.20 -14.25
C SER A 243 -3.93 -8.91 -15.52
N GLN A 244 -3.84 -7.64 -15.93
CA GLN A 244 -2.99 -7.20 -17.03
C GLN A 244 -1.52 -7.07 -16.62
N LEU A 245 -1.24 -6.98 -15.31
CA LEU A 245 0.11 -6.98 -14.80
C LEU A 245 0.68 -8.41 -14.89
N PRO A 246 1.81 -8.62 -15.59
CA PRO A 246 2.40 -9.95 -15.80
C PRO A 246 3.07 -10.55 -14.55
N GLN A 247 2.81 -10.01 -13.36
CA GLN A 247 3.60 -10.29 -12.18
C GLN A 247 3.00 -11.42 -11.35
N TYR A 248 3.78 -12.49 -11.19
CA TYR A 248 3.52 -13.60 -10.29
C TYR A 248 4.28 -13.37 -9.00
N PHE A 249 3.56 -13.41 -7.88
CA PHE A 249 4.14 -13.26 -6.55
C PHE A 249 4.15 -14.62 -5.84
N PRO A 250 5.23 -14.96 -5.13
CA PRO A 250 5.21 -16.12 -4.26
C PRO A 250 4.25 -15.87 -3.09
N ASN A 251 3.50 -16.89 -2.69
CA ASN A 251 2.57 -16.80 -1.55
C ASN A 251 3.28 -16.63 -0.18
N SER A 252 4.61 -16.76 -0.13
CA SER A 252 5.42 -16.75 1.09
C SER A 252 6.03 -15.39 1.45
N ILE A 253 6.06 -14.43 0.53
CA ILE A 253 6.70 -13.12 0.71
C ILE A 253 5.81 -12.04 0.11
N SER A 254 5.60 -10.93 0.82
CA SER A 254 4.80 -9.83 0.28
C SER A 254 5.46 -9.23 -0.99
N PRO A 255 4.67 -8.77 -1.98
CA PRO A 255 5.18 -8.04 -3.15
C PRO A 255 6.15 -6.91 -2.79
N PHE A 256 5.85 -6.20 -1.70
CA PHE A 256 6.69 -5.12 -1.21
C PHE A 256 8.05 -5.62 -0.70
N ASP A 257 8.08 -6.69 0.09
CA ASP A 257 9.33 -7.25 0.60
C ASP A 257 10.19 -7.84 -0.53
N MET A 258 9.57 -8.35 -1.60
CA MET A 258 10.27 -8.75 -2.83
C MET A 258 10.93 -7.54 -3.52
N ALA A 259 10.22 -6.41 -3.62
CA ALA A 259 10.79 -5.18 -4.15
C ALA A 259 11.97 -4.66 -3.30
N VAL A 260 11.86 -4.75 -1.97
CA VAL A 260 12.98 -4.45 -1.06
C VAL A 260 14.15 -5.37 -1.32
N ALA A 261 13.93 -6.69 -1.49
CA ALA A 261 14.99 -7.64 -1.77
C ALA A 261 15.73 -7.34 -3.09
N GLU A 262 15.00 -7.00 -4.16
CA GLU A 262 15.63 -6.63 -5.44
C GLU A 262 16.40 -5.31 -5.31
N ALA A 263 15.87 -4.32 -4.58
CA ALA A 263 16.58 -3.08 -4.31
C ALA A 263 17.90 -3.31 -3.56
N ARG A 264 17.94 -4.24 -2.59
CA ARG A 264 19.18 -4.61 -1.89
C ARG A 264 20.22 -5.18 -2.85
N LYS A 265 19.78 -6.05 -3.77
CA LYS A 265 20.64 -6.64 -4.80
C LYS A 265 21.23 -5.57 -5.71
N GLN A 266 20.41 -4.61 -6.14
CA GLN A 266 20.89 -3.47 -6.93
C GLN A 266 21.92 -2.62 -6.17
N VAL A 267 21.65 -2.24 -4.92
CA VAL A 267 22.58 -1.45 -4.08
C VAL A 267 23.94 -2.16 -3.96
N SER A 268 23.93 -3.48 -3.78
CA SER A 268 25.14 -4.29 -3.73
C SER A 268 25.89 -4.28 -5.07
N GLN A 269 25.18 -4.49 -6.18
CA GLN A 269 25.75 -4.51 -7.53
C GLN A 269 26.34 -3.17 -7.97
N MET A 270 25.77 -2.06 -7.49
CA MET A 270 26.28 -0.70 -7.74
C MET A 270 27.56 -0.37 -6.95
N GLY A 271 28.03 -1.27 -6.09
CA GLY A 271 29.21 -1.03 -5.24
C GLY A 271 28.94 -0.07 -4.09
N TYR A 272 27.68 0.10 -3.70
CA TYR A 272 27.31 0.84 -2.49
C TYR A 272 27.35 -0.03 -1.23
N ASP A 273 27.63 -1.32 -1.36
CA ASP A 273 27.96 -2.19 -0.24
C ASP A 273 28.98 -3.26 -0.68
N PRO A 274 30.26 -3.19 -0.26
CA PRO A 274 30.83 -2.22 0.67
C PRO A 274 31.07 -0.83 0.04
N TYR A 275 30.81 0.24 0.78
CA TYR A 275 30.99 1.63 0.34
C TYR A 275 32.29 2.24 0.87
N LYS A 276 33.07 2.88 0.00
CA LYS A 276 34.28 3.62 0.37
C LYS A 276 33.97 5.09 0.60
N LEU A 277 34.21 5.57 1.81
CA LEU A 277 34.16 7.01 2.13
C LEU A 277 35.41 7.73 1.62
N LYS A 278 35.27 9.03 1.36
CA LYS A 278 36.40 9.89 1.01
C LYS A 278 37.30 10.08 2.23
N ASP A 279 38.60 10.14 1.97
CA ASP A 279 39.59 10.42 3.02
C ASP A 279 39.31 11.81 3.61
N TYR A 280 39.50 11.93 4.93
CA TYR A 280 39.19 13.13 5.71
C TYR A 280 40.42 13.57 6.48
N SER A 281 40.72 14.87 6.48
CA SER A 281 41.83 15.43 7.27
C SER A 281 41.40 16.76 7.88
N GLN A 282 41.67 16.92 9.18
CA GLN A 282 41.35 18.13 9.92
C GLN A 282 42.46 18.51 10.89
N ASN A 283 42.78 19.81 10.92
CA ASN A 283 43.72 20.38 11.87
C ASN A 283 42.99 20.84 13.12
N ILE A 284 43.43 20.38 14.29
CA ILE A 284 42.93 20.76 15.61
C ILE A 284 44.13 21.29 16.41
N GLY A 285 44.38 22.60 16.30
CA GLY A 285 45.54 23.25 16.92
C GLY A 285 46.86 22.72 16.34
N VAL A 286 47.68 22.09 17.18
CA VAL A 286 48.98 21.50 16.79
C VAL A 286 48.89 20.06 16.28
N PHE A 287 47.69 19.48 16.30
CA PHE A 287 47.41 18.12 15.87
C PHE A 287 46.74 18.12 14.49
N THR A 288 47.17 17.23 13.61
CA THR A 288 46.46 16.92 12.36
C THR A 288 45.96 15.49 12.46
N VAL A 289 44.63 15.33 12.34
CA VAL A 289 43.96 14.03 12.35
C VAL A 289 43.54 13.70 10.94
N THR A 290 43.97 12.55 10.44
CA THR A 290 43.65 12.05 9.10
C THR A 290 43.01 10.68 9.20
N SER A 291 41.88 10.49 8.51
CA SER A 291 41.19 9.22 8.33
C SER A 291 41.27 8.84 6.85
N THR A 292 41.78 7.65 6.56
CA THR A 292 41.89 7.14 5.19
C THR A 292 41.37 5.71 5.06
N HIS A 293 41.06 5.32 3.82
CA HIS A 293 40.61 3.95 3.51
C HIS A 293 39.41 3.52 4.36
N THR A 294 38.46 4.44 4.55
CA THR A 294 37.27 4.17 5.33
C THR A 294 36.27 3.40 4.50
N TRP A 295 35.97 2.17 4.91
CA TRP A 295 34.99 1.30 4.29
C TRP A 295 33.82 1.06 5.24
N ILE A 296 32.60 1.09 4.71
CA ILE A 296 31.36 0.75 5.41
C ILE A 296 30.71 -0.43 4.69
N THR A 297 30.27 -1.43 5.46
CA THR A 297 29.60 -2.62 4.96
C THR A 297 28.26 -2.82 5.68
N GLY A 298 27.27 -3.36 4.99
CA GLY A 298 25.92 -3.61 5.53
C GLY A 298 24.87 -2.60 5.05
N LEU A 299 25.21 -1.67 4.16
CA LEU A 299 24.25 -0.70 3.61
C LEU A 299 23.15 -1.37 2.79
N ALA A 300 23.41 -2.52 2.16
CA ALA A 300 22.42 -3.30 1.42
C ALA A 300 21.59 -4.23 2.33
N SER A 301 21.73 -4.15 3.65
CA SER A 301 20.94 -4.94 4.61
C SER A 301 19.60 -4.30 4.99
N PHE A 302 19.20 -3.23 4.30
CA PHE A 302 18.06 -2.41 4.68
C PHE A 302 16.73 -3.17 4.62
N TYR A 303 15.91 -3.07 5.66
CA TYR A 303 14.59 -3.67 5.76
C TYR A 303 13.58 -2.62 6.18
N ARG A 304 12.31 -2.89 5.90
CA ARG A 304 11.22 -2.04 6.36
C ARG A 304 11.12 -2.12 7.89
N MET A 305 11.20 -0.98 8.58
CA MET A 305 11.08 -0.91 10.04
C MET A 305 9.66 -0.58 10.50
N GLY A 306 8.95 0.28 9.77
CA GLY A 306 7.60 0.73 10.07
C GLY A 306 6.62 0.43 8.95
N ASN A 307 5.40 0.97 9.05
CA ASN A 307 4.44 0.88 7.96
C ASN A 307 4.91 1.75 6.79
N VAL A 308 4.80 1.20 5.58
CA VAL A 308 4.99 1.99 4.36
C VAL A 308 3.59 2.32 3.89
N THR A 309 3.25 3.60 4.04
CA THR A 309 1.91 4.09 3.75
C THR A 309 1.94 5.07 2.61
N ILE A 310 0.88 5.03 1.85
CA ILE A 310 0.58 5.97 0.79
C ILE A 310 -0.77 6.56 1.13
N THR A 311 -0.83 7.86 1.38
CA THR A 311 -2.10 8.54 1.69
C THR A 311 -2.45 9.57 0.63
N LEU A 312 -3.73 9.78 0.37
CA LEU A 312 -4.25 10.87 -0.45
C LEU A 312 -5.20 11.68 0.42
N GLU A 313 -4.87 12.95 0.64
CA GLU A 313 -5.70 13.88 1.40
C GLU A 313 -5.73 15.23 0.67
N ASN A 314 -6.92 15.79 0.47
CA ASN A 314 -7.08 17.11 -0.13
C ASN A 314 -6.34 17.28 -1.48
N GLY A 315 -6.30 16.22 -2.30
CA GLY A 315 -5.60 16.23 -3.59
C GLY A 315 -4.07 16.21 -3.48
N ILE A 316 -3.52 15.90 -2.31
CA ILE A 316 -2.08 15.72 -2.07
C ILE A 316 -1.83 14.27 -1.66
N VAL A 317 -0.92 13.65 -2.38
CA VAL A 317 -0.42 12.31 -2.11
C VAL A 317 0.75 12.42 -1.15
N TYR A 318 0.74 11.67 -0.06
CA TYR A 318 1.89 11.47 0.80
C TYR A 318 2.41 10.05 0.69
N ALA A 319 3.72 9.89 0.56
CA ALA A 319 4.39 8.60 0.66
C ALA A 319 5.29 8.62 1.90
N LEU A 320 4.99 7.74 2.86
CA LEU A 320 5.78 7.55 4.06
C LEU A 320 6.59 6.25 3.94
N LEU A 321 7.91 6.39 4.01
CA LEU A 321 8.86 5.29 3.91
C LEU A 321 9.66 5.22 5.21
N ASP A 322 9.63 4.06 5.87
CA ASP A 322 10.37 3.84 7.12
C ASP A 322 11.26 2.60 6.99
N VAL A 323 12.56 2.85 6.81
CA VAL A 323 13.55 1.84 6.44
C VAL A 323 14.71 1.88 7.41
N GLY A 324 15.17 0.73 7.87
CA GLY A 324 16.38 0.61 8.70
C GLY A 324 17.34 -0.44 8.18
N THR A 325 18.62 -0.31 8.52
CA THR A 325 19.64 -1.31 8.21
C THR A 325 19.82 -2.28 9.37
N GLN A 326 20.36 -3.46 9.08
CA GLN A 326 20.99 -4.26 10.12
C GLN A 326 22.28 -3.58 10.59
N GLU A 327 23.05 -4.31 11.41
CA GLU A 327 24.33 -3.84 11.92
C GLU A 327 25.27 -3.42 10.77
N LEU A 328 25.69 -2.16 10.80
CA LEU A 328 26.69 -1.63 9.89
C LEU A 328 28.07 -1.78 10.51
N LYS A 329 29.03 -2.26 9.72
CA LYS A 329 30.43 -2.39 10.13
C LYS A 329 31.27 -1.45 9.31
N GLY A 330 32.22 -0.79 9.96
CA GLY A 330 33.16 0.07 9.27
C GLY A 330 34.58 -0.13 9.76
N LYS A 331 35.53 0.13 8.86
CA LYS A 331 36.96 0.10 9.15
C LYS A 331 37.60 1.33 8.55
N THR A 332 38.40 2.04 9.35
CA THR A 332 39.17 3.21 8.92
C THR A 332 40.61 3.08 9.41
N HIS A 333 41.54 3.56 8.60
CA HIS A 333 42.88 3.87 9.07
C HIS A 333 42.83 5.28 9.65
N TRP A 334 43.51 5.51 10.76
CA TRP A 334 43.64 6.83 11.35
C TRP A 334 45.12 7.15 11.55
N GLU A 335 45.46 8.42 11.40
CA GLU A 335 46.77 8.96 11.71
C GLU A 335 46.59 10.27 12.47
N VAL A 336 47.29 10.41 13.60
CA VAL A 336 47.42 11.69 14.30
C VAL A 336 48.88 12.11 14.21
N SER A 337 49.12 13.29 13.67
CA SER A 337 50.45 13.90 13.66
C SER A 337 50.48 15.16 14.53
N VAL A 338 51.62 15.38 15.20
CA VAL A 338 51.88 16.56 16.03
C VAL A 338 53.05 17.33 15.45
N ILE A 339 53.02 18.67 15.55
CA ILE A 339 54.12 19.56 15.17
C ILE A 339 54.53 19.36 13.70
N GLY A 340 53.57 19.51 12.78
CA GLY A 340 53.85 19.47 11.33
C GLY A 340 54.36 18.12 10.80
N GLY A 341 54.09 17.01 11.49
CA GLY A 341 54.46 15.66 11.04
C GLY A 341 55.67 15.02 11.74
N PHE A 342 56.33 15.72 12.66
CA PHE A 342 57.55 15.20 13.33
C PHE A 342 57.29 13.99 14.23
N LEU A 343 56.10 13.90 14.81
CA LEU A 343 55.64 12.75 15.58
C LEU A 343 54.28 12.35 15.05
N SER A 344 54.19 11.20 14.37
CA SER A 344 52.91 10.62 13.94
C SER A 344 52.66 9.26 14.58
N ARG A 345 51.40 9.01 14.89
CA ARG A 345 50.88 7.71 15.32
C ARG A 345 49.75 7.33 14.39
N ALA A 346 49.83 6.11 13.88
CA ALA A 346 48.81 5.57 13.01
C ALA A 346 48.28 4.26 13.58
N GLY A 347 47.02 3.97 13.26
CA GLY A 347 46.36 2.75 13.67
C GLY A 347 45.12 2.49 12.84
N THR A 348 44.31 1.55 13.31
CA THR A 348 43.04 1.22 12.69
C THR A 348 41.92 1.35 13.71
N VAL A 349 40.78 1.86 13.28
CA VAL A 349 39.53 1.81 14.04
C VAL A 349 38.57 0.90 13.28
N SER A 350 38.05 -0.11 13.98
CA SER A 350 36.87 -0.83 13.53
C SER A 350 35.69 -0.32 14.34
N PHE A 351 34.61 0.06 13.67
CA PHE A 351 33.39 0.50 14.33
C PHE A 351 32.20 -0.31 13.87
N THR A 352 31.22 -0.41 14.74
CA THR A 352 29.97 -1.10 14.53
C THR A 352 28.84 -0.17 14.92
N ILE A 353 27.84 -0.05 14.06
CA ILE A 353 26.62 0.72 14.30
C ILE A 353 25.48 -0.27 14.33
N GLN A 354 24.74 -0.32 15.43
CA GLN A 354 23.69 -1.33 15.64
C GLN A 354 22.63 -1.32 14.53
N TYR A 355 22.19 -0.14 14.11
CA TYR A 355 21.30 0.08 12.97
C TYR A 355 21.38 1.55 12.54
N PHE A 356 20.96 1.82 11.31
CA PHE A 356 20.68 3.16 10.82
C PHE A 356 19.28 3.18 10.23
N ARG A 357 18.41 4.05 10.72
CA ARG A 357 17.02 4.18 10.28
C ARG A 357 16.82 5.54 9.62
N VAL A 358 16.05 5.50 8.55
CA VAL A 358 15.65 6.66 7.74
C VAL A 358 14.14 6.60 7.58
N GLN A 359 13.47 7.62 8.08
CA GLN A 359 12.07 7.86 7.78
C GLN A 359 11.96 9.05 6.82
N VAL A 360 11.24 8.87 5.72
CA VAL A 360 11.05 9.88 4.68
C VAL A 360 9.56 10.05 4.44
N LYS A 361 9.07 11.27 4.58
CA LYS A 361 7.71 11.67 4.16
C LYS A 361 7.81 12.58 2.95
N LEU A 362 7.31 12.10 1.82
CA LEU A 362 7.24 12.85 0.58
C LEU A 362 5.80 13.28 0.34
N SER A 363 5.58 14.48 -0.16
CA SER A 363 4.29 14.95 -0.65
C SER A 363 4.36 15.28 -2.14
N GLN A 364 3.28 14.98 -2.87
CA GLN A 364 3.10 15.32 -4.27
C GLN A 364 1.64 15.69 -4.50
N SER A 365 1.37 16.91 -4.97
CA SER A 365 0.01 17.27 -5.37
C SER A 365 -0.41 16.50 -6.63
N LEU A 366 -1.67 16.07 -6.69
CA LEU A 366 -2.26 15.52 -7.92
C LEU A 366 -2.33 16.56 -9.05
N ASP A 367 -2.29 17.86 -8.71
CA ASP A 367 -1.97 18.91 -9.66
C ASP A 367 -0.47 18.83 -10.02
N THR A 368 -0.19 18.15 -11.13
CA THR A 368 1.16 17.86 -11.64
C THR A 368 1.98 19.11 -11.99
N ARG A 369 1.37 20.29 -12.02
CA ARG A 369 2.07 21.58 -12.15
C ARG A 369 2.88 21.93 -10.89
N LYS A 370 2.51 21.33 -9.75
CA LYS A 370 3.20 21.49 -8.46
C LYS A 370 4.24 20.37 -8.30
N ARG A 371 5.37 20.73 -7.70
CA ARG A 371 6.51 19.83 -7.51
C ARG A 371 6.37 18.99 -6.24
N ALA A 372 7.06 17.86 -6.22
CA ALA A 372 7.20 17.02 -5.04
C ALA A 372 8.02 17.74 -3.96
N ILE A 373 7.63 17.55 -2.70
CA ILE A 373 8.28 18.15 -1.54
C ILE A 373 8.68 17.05 -0.55
N LEU A 374 9.86 17.18 0.01
CA LEU A 374 10.29 16.44 1.18
C LEU A 374 9.73 17.13 2.43
N GLU A 375 8.61 16.63 2.94
CA GLU A 375 7.96 17.14 4.15
C GLU A 375 8.83 16.86 5.37
N GLU A 376 9.26 15.61 5.51
CA GLU A 376 9.91 15.11 6.72
C GLU A 376 11.04 14.14 6.36
N LEU A 377 12.16 14.29 7.07
CA LEU A 377 13.31 13.38 7.00
C LEU A 377 13.78 13.18 8.43
N GLU A 378 13.51 12.01 9.00
CA GLU A 378 14.03 11.63 10.31
C GLU A 378 15.16 10.62 10.12
N LEU A 379 16.27 10.85 10.80
CA LEU A 379 17.42 9.95 10.82
C LEU A 379 17.66 9.50 12.25
N GLU A 380 17.77 8.19 12.43
CA GLU A 380 18.05 7.59 13.73
C GLU A 380 19.24 6.64 13.62
N LEU A 381 20.18 6.78 14.55
CA LEU A 381 21.41 5.99 14.59
C LEU A 381 21.48 5.21 15.89
N GLY A 382 21.57 3.88 15.78
CA GLY A 382 21.75 2.97 16.90
C GLY A 382 23.07 3.20 17.65
N ASN A 383 23.35 2.35 18.63
CA ASN A 383 24.60 2.47 19.40
C ASN A 383 25.83 2.25 18.52
N ILE A 384 26.83 3.12 18.69
CA ILE A 384 28.13 3.04 18.02
C ILE A 384 29.11 2.39 18.98
N GLN A 385 29.71 1.28 18.57
CA GLN A 385 30.83 0.65 19.25
C GLN A 385 32.08 0.84 18.42
N ALA A 386 33.17 1.29 19.02
CA ALA A 386 34.45 1.47 18.34
C ALA A 386 35.54 0.66 19.03
N ARG A 387 36.40 0.01 18.24
CA ARG A 387 37.59 -0.70 18.70
C ARG A 387 38.80 -0.13 17.99
N VAL A 388 39.65 0.53 18.76
CA VAL A 388 40.86 1.18 18.26
C VAL A 388 42.06 0.26 18.48
N HIS A 389 42.79 -0.01 17.41
CA HIS A 389 44.03 -0.79 17.44
C HIS A 389 45.20 0.12 17.05
N GLY A 390 46.32 0.02 17.76
CA GLY A 390 47.53 0.84 17.51
C GLY A 390 47.74 2.04 18.46
N ALA A 391 46.95 2.17 19.53
CA ALA A 391 47.00 3.31 20.44
C ALA A 391 48.14 3.28 21.49
N GLY A 392 48.76 2.13 21.78
CA GLY A 392 49.82 2.02 22.80
C GLY A 392 49.34 2.39 24.22
N THR A 393 50.25 2.89 25.08
CA THR A 393 50.00 3.22 26.51
C THR A 393 49.08 4.43 26.77
N LEU A 394 48.30 4.87 25.78
CA LEU A 394 47.32 5.96 25.91
C LEU A 394 45.96 5.47 26.46
N ASP A 395 45.95 4.40 27.25
CA ASP A 395 44.73 3.75 27.77
C ASP A 395 43.83 4.71 28.56
N TYR A 396 44.39 5.67 29.30
CA TYR A 396 43.62 6.64 30.09
C TYR A 396 42.81 7.65 29.23
N LEU A 397 43.28 8.00 28.04
CA LEU A 397 42.52 8.86 27.10
C LEU A 397 41.49 8.06 26.30
N MET A 398 41.74 6.76 26.09
CA MET A 398 40.80 5.84 25.45
C MET A 398 39.60 5.53 26.34
N GLU A 399 39.78 5.33 27.65
CA GLU A 399 38.68 4.98 28.57
C GLU A 399 37.65 6.12 28.73
N ALA A 400 38.09 7.39 28.74
CA ALA A 400 37.20 8.55 28.70
C ALA A 400 36.54 8.74 27.33
N GLY A 401 37.24 8.40 26.25
CA GLY A 401 36.73 8.48 24.89
C GLY A 401 35.63 7.46 24.60
N VAL A 402 35.78 6.21 25.06
CA VAL A 402 34.88 5.09 24.72
C VAL A 402 33.44 5.29 25.22
N ASN A 403 33.22 6.04 26.30
CA ASN A 403 31.87 6.28 26.84
C ASN A 403 31.27 7.64 26.45
N VAL A 404 32.08 8.67 26.19
CA VAL A 404 31.60 10.04 25.89
C VAL A 404 31.52 10.30 24.38
N VAL A 405 32.46 9.77 23.61
CA VAL A 405 32.58 10.02 22.17
C VAL A 405 31.42 9.42 21.36
N PRO A 406 30.92 8.18 21.63
CA PRO A 406 29.82 7.63 20.82
C PRO A 406 28.54 8.47 20.87
N ASN A 407 28.19 9.01 22.04
CA ASN A 407 27.00 9.84 22.20
C ASN A 407 27.17 11.22 21.54
N LEU A 408 28.35 11.84 21.63
CA LEU A 408 28.62 13.11 20.93
C LEU A 408 28.72 12.92 19.42
N LEU A 409 29.35 11.83 18.95
CA LEU A 409 29.44 11.50 17.53
C LEU A 409 28.06 11.23 16.93
N ARG A 410 27.15 10.56 17.66
CA ARG A 410 25.78 10.37 17.19
C ARG A 410 25.15 11.71 16.80
N TYR A 411 25.12 12.68 17.72
CA TYR A 411 24.50 13.98 17.45
C TYR A 411 25.20 14.75 16.31
N GLN A 412 26.53 14.78 16.31
CA GLN A 412 27.28 15.46 15.24
C GLN A 412 27.11 14.80 13.86
N ILE A 413 27.06 13.47 13.81
CA ILE A 413 26.84 12.72 12.56
C ILE A 413 25.42 12.94 12.06
N MET A 414 24.41 12.91 12.94
CA MET A 414 23.02 13.16 12.56
C MET A 414 22.85 14.58 12.00
N ASP A 415 23.29 15.60 12.72
CA ASP A 415 23.20 17.00 12.25
C ASP A 415 23.97 17.23 10.94
N ALA A 416 25.16 16.61 10.81
CA ALA A 416 25.99 16.74 9.62
C ALA A 416 25.43 16.00 8.40
N ILE A 417 24.63 14.95 8.59
CA ILE A 417 24.03 14.19 7.48
C ILE A 417 22.66 14.74 7.12
N GLU A 418 21.81 15.04 8.10
CA GLU A 418 20.40 15.40 7.88
C GLU A 418 20.26 16.61 6.95
N GLY A 419 20.93 17.72 7.27
CA GLY A 419 20.84 18.95 6.48
C GLY A 419 21.31 18.78 5.01
N PRO A 420 22.52 18.22 4.77
CA PRO A 420 22.97 17.92 3.40
C PRO A 420 22.09 16.89 2.68
N LEU A 421 21.63 15.84 3.37
CA LEU A 421 20.79 14.80 2.78
C LEU A 421 19.42 15.37 2.39
N ARG A 422 18.78 16.15 3.26
CA ARG A 422 17.52 16.85 2.97
C ARG A 422 17.65 17.72 1.73
N ARG A 423 18.69 18.55 1.65
CA ARG A 423 18.97 19.39 0.48
C ARG A 423 19.25 18.58 -0.78
N ARG A 424 19.93 17.43 -0.65
CA ARG A 424 20.22 16.54 -1.78
C ARG A 424 18.94 15.90 -2.31
N ILE A 425 18.08 15.39 -1.42
CA ILE A 425 16.80 14.77 -1.79
C ILE A 425 15.90 15.83 -2.43
N GLN A 426 15.67 16.97 -1.76
CA GLN A 426 14.85 18.05 -2.32
C GLN A 426 15.41 18.56 -3.65
N GLY A 427 16.73 18.77 -3.74
CA GLY A 427 17.35 19.19 -5.00
C GLY A 427 17.27 18.16 -6.12
N GLU A 428 17.06 16.87 -5.82
CA GLU A 428 16.76 15.84 -6.81
C GLU A 428 15.25 15.72 -7.11
N LEU A 429 14.37 16.18 -6.22
CA LEU A 429 12.93 16.34 -6.46
C LEU A 429 12.65 17.58 -7.31
N ASP A 430 13.33 18.70 -7.05
CA ASP A 430 13.15 19.98 -7.76
C ASP A 430 13.51 19.92 -9.25
N LYS A 431 14.35 18.95 -9.62
CA LYS A 431 14.76 18.68 -11.01
C LYS A 431 13.72 17.85 -11.77
N VAL A 432 12.77 17.25 -11.06
CA VAL A 432 11.75 16.40 -11.67
C VAL A 432 10.59 17.28 -12.08
N ASP A 433 10.36 17.33 -13.38
CA ASP A 433 9.08 17.75 -13.93
C ASP A 433 8.15 16.54 -13.88
N VAL A 434 7.14 16.61 -13.01
CA VAL A 434 6.25 15.49 -12.71
C VAL A 434 5.41 15.14 -13.92
N GLU A 435 4.88 16.14 -14.62
CA GLU A 435 4.08 15.96 -15.84
C GLU A 435 4.91 15.29 -16.94
N LYS A 436 6.11 15.83 -17.18
CA LYS A 436 7.02 15.25 -18.16
C LYS A 436 7.46 13.84 -17.79
N LEU A 437 7.74 13.57 -16.51
CA LEU A 437 8.14 12.25 -16.04
C LEU A 437 7.03 11.22 -16.25
N ILE A 438 5.77 11.61 -15.98
CA ILE A 438 4.60 10.75 -16.20
C ILE A 438 4.47 10.41 -17.68
N ASP A 439 4.55 11.41 -18.56
CA ASP A 439 4.47 11.21 -20.01
C ASP A 439 5.63 10.37 -20.58
N GLU A 440 6.84 10.52 -20.04
CA GLU A 440 8.00 9.73 -20.45
C GLU A 440 7.94 8.29 -19.94
N LYS A 441 7.27 8.04 -18.80
CA LYS A 441 7.29 6.73 -18.14
C LYS A 441 6.12 5.84 -18.49
N ILE A 442 4.95 6.40 -18.76
CA ILE A 442 3.78 5.64 -19.23
C ILE A 442 4.17 4.69 -20.39
N PRO A 443 4.86 5.12 -21.46
CA PRO A 443 5.24 4.22 -22.55
C PRO A 443 6.26 3.15 -22.16
N VAL A 444 7.17 3.44 -21.23
CA VAL A 444 8.17 2.48 -20.73
C VAL A 444 7.52 1.40 -19.88
N ILE A 445 6.54 1.79 -19.07
CA ILE A 445 5.70 0.88 -18.28
C ILE A 445 4.95 -0.05 -19.22
N GLU A 446 4.35 0.50 -20.27
CA GLU A 446 3.66 -0.27 -21.31
C GLU A 446 4.63 -1.23 -22.02
N GLU A 447 5.87 -0.81 -22.32
CA GLU A 447 6.90 -1.69 -22.92
C GLU A 447 7.40 -2.79 -21.97
N GLN A 448 7.59 -2.48 -20.68
CA GLN A 448 7.98 -3.47 -19.67
C GLN A 448 6.88 -4.50 -19.42
N ALA A 449 5.61 -4.06 -19.42
CA ALA A 449 4.47 -4.97 -19.41
C ALA A 449 4.48 -5.90 -20.63
N ARG A 450 4.75 -5.37 -21.85
CA ARG A 450 4.90 -6.16 -23.09
C ARG A 450 6.00 -7.24 -23.00
N TRP A 451 7.19 -6.88 -22.50
CA TRP A 451 8.32 -7.81 -22.42
C TRP A 451 8.10 -8.94 -21.40
N MET A 452 7.44 -8.65 -20.28
CA MET A 452 7.19 -9.63 -19.23
C MET A 452 6.00 -10.54 -19.52
N GLN A 453 5.01 -10.11 -20.32
CA GLN A 453 3.90 -10.97 -20.76
C GLN A 453 4.32 -12.07 -21.76
N GLY A 454 5.46 -11.90 -22.45
CA GLY A 454 6.05 -12.92 -23.32
C GLY A 454 6.80 -14.04 -22.59
N LEU A 455 7.05 -13.90 -21.28
CA LEU A 455 7.69 -14.90 -20.45
C LEU A 455 6.62 -15.77 -19.77
N VAL A 456 6.22 -16.85 -20.45
CA VAL A 456 5.59 -17.98 -19.76
C VAL A 456 6.65 -18.54 -18.79
N PRO A 457 6.37 -18.67 -17.48
CA PRO A 457 7.28 -19.37 -16.59
C PRO A 457 7.50 -20.78 -17.16
N ALA A 458 8.75 -21.24 -17.21
CA ALA A 458 9.02 -22.64 -17.52
C ALA A 458 8.15 -23.47 -16.57
N GLU A 459 7.29 -24.33 -17.13
CA GLU A 459 6.53 -25.32 -16.36
C GLU A 459 7.49 -25.93 -15.35
N GLU A 460 7.14 -25.85 -14.06
CA GLU A 460 7.82 -26.64 -13.05
C GLU A 460 7.79 -28.08 -13.58
N THR A 461 8.96 -28.61 -13.90
CA THR A 461 9.13 -30.03 -14.17
C THR A 461 8.54 -30.76 -12.98
N ILE A 462 7.34 -31.29 -13.17
CA ILE A 462 6.69 -32.20 -12.25
C ILE A 462 7.67 -33.36 -12.10
N LEU A 463 8.40 -33.38 -11.00
CA LEU A 463 9.07 -34.60 -10.55
C LEU A 463 7.93 -35.56 -10.25
N GLU A 464 7.76 -36.58 -11.11
CA GLU A 464 6.87 -37.71 -10.84
C GLU A 464 7.17 -38.25 -9.43
N GLU A 465 6.22 -38.05 -8.51
CA GLU A 465 6.21 -38.82 -7.27
C GLU A 465 6.02 -40.31 -7.64
N PRO A 466 6.85 -41.23 -7.12
CA PRO A 466 6.70 -42.64 -7.44
C PRO A 466 5.39 -43.15 -6.83
N THR A 467 4.53 -43.69 -7.69
CA THR A 467 3.29 -44.39 -7.36
C THR A 467 3.47 -45.36 -6.18
N PRO A 468 2.62 -45.30 -5.13
CA PRO A 468 2.64 -46.31 -4.08
C PRO A 468 2.11 -47.66 -4.62
N PRO A 469 2.71 -48.80 -4.24
CA PRO A 469 2.26 -50.10 -4.71
C PRO A 469 0.90 -50.48 -4.10
N ASN A 470 0.07 -51.12 -4.94
CA ASN A 470 -1.25 -51.67 -4.61
C ASN A 470 -1.24 -52.48 -3.30
N LEU A 471 -2.13 -52.11 -2.37
CA LEU A 471 -2.55 -52.98 -1.28
C LEU A 471 -3.69 -53.88 -1.79
N ASP A 472 -3.35 -55.09 -2.21
CA ASP A 472 -4.23 -56.25 -2.14
C ASP A 472 -3.34 -57.45 -1.80
N ASP A 473 -3.22 -57.70 -0.49
CA ASP A 473 -2.99 -59.04 0.09
C ASP A 473 -3.11 -58.92 1.61
N GLN A 474 -4.28 -59.30 2.13
CA GLN A 474 -4.46 -59.58 3.56
C GLN A 474 -3.99 -61.00 3.84
N LEU A 475 -3.18 -61.21 4.88
CA LEU A 475 -3.32 -62.31 5.84
C LEU A 475 -2.65 -61.94 7.18
N PRO A 476 -3.14 -62.42 8.34
CA PRO A 476 -2.89 -61.82 9.67
C PRO A 476 -1.91 -62.61 10.55
N PHE A 477 -1.73 -62.13 11.80
CA PHE A 477 -0.88 -62.61 12.93
C PHE A 477 0.52 -61.96 12.99
N SER A 478 1.08 -61.57 14.14
CA SER A 478 0.92 -62.05 15.52
C SER A 478 1.32 -60.97 16.54
N ASP A 479 0.62 -60.90 17.66
CA ASP A 479 1.08 -60.23 18.88
C ASP A 479 2.29 -60.99 19.45
N SER A 480 3.48 -60.40 19.38
CA SER A 480 4.59 -60.66 20.30
C SER A 480 5.78 -59.77 19.93
N GLU A 481 5.96 -58.68 20.67
CA GLU A 481 7.26 -58.20 21.17
C GLU A 481 7.02 -56.90 21.94
N GLU A 482 6.48 -57.10 23.12
CA GLU A 482 6.73 -56.25 24.27
C GLU A 482 8.26 -56.18 24.49
N ASP A 483 8.73 -54.99 24.89
CA ASP A 483 10.02 -54.74 25.53
C ASP A 483 11.20 -54.24 24.67
N ARG A 484 11.17 -52.95 24.27
CA ARG A 484 12.32 -52.03 24.42
C ARG A 484 11.80 -50.59 24.70
N GLY A 485 12.27 -50.02 25.81
CA GLY A 485 11.69 -48.86 26.51
C GLY A 485 11.74 -47.48 25.83
N PRO A 486 11.23 -46.44 26.54
CA PRO A 486 10.88 -45.15 25.94
C PRO A 486 12.02 -44.15 26.01
N SER A 487 12.47 -43.65 24.86
CA SER A 487 13.41 -42.52 24.81
C SER A 487 13.14 -41.53 23.68
N TYR A 488 11.88 -41.24 23.31
CA TYR A 488 11.57 -40.12 22.39
C TYR A 488 10.14 -39.56 22.56
N ARG A 489 9.71 -39.27 23.80
CA ARG A 489 8.40 -38.60 24.06
C ARG A 489 8.40 -37.51 25.15
N LEU A 490 9.55 -36.86 25.39
CA LEU A 490 9.67 -35.81 26.42
C LEU A 490 10.15 -34.43 25.94
N LEU A 491 10.04 -34.09 24.64
CA LEU A 491 10.41 -32.76 24.16
C LEU A 491 9.30 -31.95 23.47
N HIS A 492 8.07 -32.47 23.35
CA HIS A 492 6.96 -31.73 22.71
C HIS A 492 5.75 -31.44 23.61
N ARG A 493 5.89 -31.51 24.94
CA ARG A 493 4.79 -31.21 25.88
C ARG A 493 5.08 -30.16 26.95
N GLN A 494 6.17 -29.39 26.80
CA GLN A 494 6.57 -28.38 27.80
C GLN A 494 6.53 -26.92 27.32
N TYR A 495 6.09 -26.63 26.08
CA TYR A 495 5.94 -25.25 25.59
C TYR A 495 4.50 -24.72 25.54
N ASP A 496 3.47 -25.53 25.80
CA ASP A 496 2.05 -25.15 25.66
C ASP A 496 1.28 -24.88 26.97
N ARG A 497 1.97 -24.68 28.11
CA ARG A 497 1.30 -24.37 29.39
C ARG A 497 1.74 -23.12 30.13
N HIS A 498 2.64 -22.30 29.57
CA HIS A 498 3.08 -21.07 30.24
C HIS A 498 2.51 -19.76 29.67
N PHE A 499 1.74 -19.79 28.58
CA PHE A 499 1.21 -18.58 27.94
C PHE A 499 -0.27 -18.26 28.25
N VAL A 500 -0.98 -19.13 28.98
CA VAL A 500 -2.43 -18.95 29.27
C VAL A 500 -2.71 -18.52 30.72
N ARG A 501 -1.68 -18.12 31.49
CA ARG A 501 -1.84 -17.75 32.91
C ARG A 501 -1.43 -16.33 33.31
N HIS A 502 -1.24 -15.43 32.34
CA HIS A 502 -0.95 -14.00 32.60
C HIS A 502 -1.88 -13.01 31.89
N MET A 503 -3.09 -13.45 31.52
CA MET A 503 -4.14 -12.59 30.96
C MET A 503 -5.46 -12.68 31.73
N ILE A 504 -5.40 -12.95 33.03
CA ILE A 504 -6.54 -12.81 33.97
C ILE A 504 -5.98 -12.33 35.31
N SER A 505 -5.61 -11.06 35.40
CA SER A 505 -5.52 -10.29 36.66
C SER A 505 -4.96 -8.89 36.36
N PHE A 506 -5.76 -8.00 35.78
CA PHE A 506 -5.62 -6.54 35.98
C PHE A 506 -6.89 -5.85 35.47
N LYS A 507 -8.00 -6.10 36.17
CA LYS A 507 -9.21 -5.28 36.13
C LYS A 507 -9.96 -5.51 37.43
N ASN A 508 -9.63 -4.73 38.46
CA ASN A 508 -10.54 -4.29 39.53
C ASN A 508 -9.83 -3.41 40.58
N GLY A 509 -10.12 -2.11 40.50
CA GLY A 509 -10.17 -1.14 41.61
C GLY A 509 -8.86 -0.71 42.27
N SER A 510 -8.69 0.48 42.84
CA SER A 510 -9.44 1.75 42.90
C SER A 510 -8.75 2.58 44.00
N ASN A 511 -8.63 3.89 43.81
CA ASN A 511 -8.42 4.94 44.84
C ASN A 511 -7.19 4.86 45.76
N ILE A 512 -6.32 5.87 45.66
CA ILE A 512 -6.19 7.04 46.56
C ILE A 512 -5.51 8.16 45.77
#